data_AF-A0A251SE42-F1
#
_entry.id   AF-A0A251SE42-F1
#
_cell.length_a   1.000
_cell.length_b   1.000
_cell.length_c   1.000
_cell.angle_alpha   90.00
_cell.angle_beta   90.00
_cell.angle_gamma   90.00
#
_symmetry.space_group_name_H-M   'P 1'
#
loop_
_entity.id
_entity.type
_entity.pdbx_description
1 polymer ?
#
loop_
_entity_poly.entity_id
_entity_poly.type
_entity_poly.pdbx_seq_one_letter_code
_entity_poly.pdbx_strand_id
1 'polypeptide(L)'
;MEVTNVDQLEEQQWVIDSIFEANKTPPPQSTAKIHTISEMIRESTDEYQKFSLPKVVSIGPYHFGEPKLEFVEKLKPVFTLKLLAGNNMLEKLNSLYEKLGAPEMVQELRSFYEENSTSKLSNKEFTKMMLLDSYCGELNSHQIVYLHQDLFLLENQIPFDVLTEVMKLAEINCVDKFKQFICGNILAGKPKKRWLKSILHIGNNQSSKDEQYLELKDADHLLHLLHRTLTENADIPRKDGILQCTFRNVNELMDVGIHFKPSETMSLAHIKYLQGWLWFTADVELPPITVDDSTKPLLLNLIAYETCTRDASKAWVTSYICLLDSLIDHPEDVKALRKAGVLENSLGSDNEVVKLFNEIGTDLVPNSLAYLDAKSKIQKHYKSWSNTLIS
;
A
#
# COMPACT_ATOMS: atom_id res chain seq x y z
N MET A 1 -4.81 43.51 -46.24
CA MET A 1 -4.18 43.02 -44.99
C MET A 1 -5.07 43.48 -43.85
N GLU A 2 -6.13 42.73 -43.54
CA GLU A 2 -7.03 43.06 -42.41
C GLU A 2 -7.92 41.87 -41.99
N VAL A 3 -7.46 40.64 -42.24
CA VAL A 3 -8.22 39.42 -41.88
C VAL A 3 -7.70 38.77 -40.59
N THR A 4 -6.58 39.25 -40.04
CA THR A 4 -5.88 38.56 -38.96
C THR A 4 -6.33 38.90 -37.53
N ASN A 5 -7.22 39.89 -37.33
CA ASN A 5 -7.50 40.41 -35.98
C ASN A 5 -8.83 39.92 -35.37
N VAL A 6 -9.86 39.66 -36.20
CA VAL A 6 -11.18 39.20 -35.70
C VAL A 6 -11.15 37.71 -35.34
N ASP A 7 -10.58 36.87 -36.21
CA ASP A 7 -10.43 35.43 -35.95
C ASP A 7 -9.57 35.15 -34.70
N GLN A 8 -8.52 35.95 -34.47
CA GLN A 8 -7.69 35.84 -33.27
C GLN A 8 -8.43 36.24 -31.98
N LEU A 9 -9.31 37.24 -32.05
CA LEU A 9 -10.11 37.68 -30.90
C LEU A 9 -11.23 36.69 -30.57
N GLU A 10 -11.87 36.08 -31.57
CA GLU A 10 -12.87 35.02 -31.37
C GLU A 10 -12.24 33.75 -30.82
N GLU A 11 -11.06 33.36 -31.31
CA GLU A 11 -10.31 32.21 -30.81
C GLU A 11 -9.87 32.42 -29.35
N GLN A 12 -9.38 33.62 -29.00
CA GLN A 12 -9.06 33.98 -27.61
C GLN A 12 -10.29 33.97 -26.69
N GLN A 13 -11.42 34.48 -27.15
CA GLN A 13 -12.65 34.52 -26.36
C GLN A 13 -13.21 33.11 -26.11
N TRP A 14 -13.15 32.23 -27.11
CA TRP A 14 -13.54 30.83 -26.95
C TRP A 14 -12.70 30.09 -25.91
N VAL A 15 -11.39 30.34 -25.88
CA VAL A 15 -10.51 29.77 -24.84
C VAL A 15 -10.90 30.30 -23.46
N ILE A 16 -11.13 31.60 -23.33
CA ILE A 16 -11.53 32.23 -22.06
C ILE A 16 -12.85 31.64 -21.57
N ASP A 17 -13.86 31.58 -22.44
CA ASP A 17 -15.20 31.06 -22.10
C ASP A 17 -15.12 29.59 -21.69
N SER A 18 -14.32 28.78 -22.40
CA SER A 18 -14.10 27.37 -22.05
C SER A 18 -13.47 27.19 -20.67
N ILE A 19 -12.53 28.06 -20.27
CA ILE A 19 -11.90 28.03 -18.94
C ILE A 19 -12.91 28.47 -17.85
N PHE A 20 -13.72 29.50 -18.12
CA PHE A 20 -14.74 29.97 -17.18
C PHE A 20 -15.86 28.94 -16.97
N GLU A 21 -16.28 28.22 -18.01
CA GLU A 21 -17.24 27.12 -17.91
C GLU A 21 -16.67 25.92 -17.13
N ALA A 22 -15.39 25.58 -17.37
CA ALA A 22 -14.72 24.52 -16.60
C ALA A 22 -14.61 24.85 -15.10
N ASN A 23 -14.45 26.12 -14.74
CA ASN A 23 -14.42 26.54 -13.32
C ASN A 23 -15.81 26.49 -12.65
N LYS A 24 -16.90 26.58 -13.42
CA LYS A 24 -18.28 26.42 -12.90
C LYS A 24 -18.62 24.97 -12.57
N THR A 25 -17.92 24.02 -13.17
CA THR A 25 -18.04 22.59 -12.91
C THR A 25 -16.65 22.02 -12.65
N PRO A 26 -16.07 22.23 -11.44
CA PRO A 26 -14.82 21.59 -11.10
C PRO A 26 -14.96 20.07 -11.34
N PRO A 27 -13.91 19.41 -11.88
CA PRO A 27 -13.98 17.98 -12.13
C PRO A 27 -14.39 17.29 -10.83
N PRO A 28 -15.39 16.38 -10.87
CA PRO A 28 -15.85 15.71 -9.66
C PRO A 28 -14.65 15.05 -9.00
N GLN A 29 -14.39 15.39 -7.74
CA GLN A 29 -13.46 14.61 -6.94
C GLN A 29 -14.05 13.22 -6.84
N SER A 30 -13.30 12.22 -7.32
CA SER A 30 -13.73 10.83 -7.21
C SER A 30 -13.95 10.53 -5.73
N THR A 31 -15.20 10.23 -5.36
CA THR A 31 -15.58 9.78 -4.02
C THR A 31 -15.40 8.27 -3.87
N ALA A 32 -14.95 7.59 -4.93
CA ALA A 32 -14.66 6.17 -4.90
C ALA A 32 -13.56 5.89 -3.87
N LYS A 33 -13.68 4.76 -3.19
CA LYS A 33 -12.73 4.32 -2.16
C LYS A 33 -11.75 3.29 -2.71
N ILE A 34 -12.13 2.58 -3.76
CA ILE A 34 -11.33 1.62 -4.51
C ILE A 34 -11.14 2.21 -5.90
N HIS A 35 -10.07 2.99 -6.04
CA HIS A 35 -9.74 3.71 -7.26
C HIS A 35 -9.17 2.79 -8.34
N THR A 36 -9.31 3.20 -9.60
CA THR A 36 -8.47 2.70 -10.69
C THR A 36 -7.16 3.49 -10.76
N ILE A 37 -6.11 2.85 -11.26
CA ILE A 37 -4.84 3.50 -11.56
C ILE A 37 -5.05 4.33 -12.81
N SER A 38 -4.80 5.63 -12.70
CA SER A 38 -4.94 6.56 -13.82
C SER A 38 -4.08 6.16 -15.02
N GLU A 39 -4.56 6.45 -16.22
CA GLU A 39 -3.83 6.15 -17.46
C GLU A 39 -2.43 6.78 -17.45
N MET A 40 -2.30 8.00 -16.92
CA MET A 40 -1.00 8.67 -16.79
C MET A 40 0.03 7.85 -16.00
N ILE A 41 -0.38 7.18 -14.92
CA ILE A 41 0.51 6.34 -14.11
C ILE A 41 0.78 5.01 -14.81
N ARG A 42 -0.23 4.45 -15.50
CA ARG A 42 -0.06 3.20 -16.26
C ARG A 42 0.90 3.35 -17.43
N GLU A 43 0.94 4.54 -18.05
CA GLU A 43 1.78 4.85 -19.20
C GLU A 43 3.16 5.38 -18.80
N SER A 44 3.36 5.80 -17.54
CA SER A 44 4.64 6.35 -17.10
C SER A 44 5.76 5.31 -17.03
N THR A 45 5.44 4.05 -16.71
CA THR A 45 6.41 2.95 -16.68
C THR A 45 5.80 1.60 -17.06
N ASP A 46 6.59 0.75 -17.72
CA ASP A 46 6.22 -0.65 -18.01
C ASP A 46 5.93 -1.47 -16.72
N GLU A 47 6.42 -1.00 -15.58
CA GLU A 47 6.28 -1.68 -14.29
C GLU A 47 4.85 -1.66 -13.77
N TYR A 48 4.11 -0.56 -13.92
CA TYR A 48 2.69 -0.52 -13.53
C TYR A 48 1.85 -1.46 -14.40
N GLN A 49 2.13 -1.57 -15.70
CA GLN A 49 1.44 -2.53 -16.56
C GLN A 49 1.66 -3.97 -16.11
N LYS A 50 2.87 -4.28 -15.65
CA LYS A 50 3.27 -5.63 -15.20
C LYS A 50 2.75 -5.97 -13.81
N PHE A 51 2.74 -5.02 -12.88
CA PHE A 51 2.52 -5.27 -11.45
C PHE A 51 1.16 -4.80 -10.91
N SER A 52 0.30 -4.23 -11.76
CA SER A 52 -1.07 -3.85 -11.37
C SER A 52 -2.14 -4.84 -11.82
N LEU A 53 -1.76 -5.94 -12.49
CA LEU A 53 -2.71 -6.95 -12.96
C LEU A 53 -2.66 -8.22 -12.10
N PRO A 54 -3.83 -8.79 -11.73
CA PRO A 54 -3.88 -10.05 -11.01
C PRO A 54 -3.29 -11.21 -11.83
N LYS A 55 -2.62 -12.12 -11.12
CA LYS A 55 -1.90 -13.28 -11.69
C LYS A 55 -2.63 -14.60 -11.46
N VAL A 56 -3.37 -14.73 -10.37
CA VAL A 56 -4.00 -15.96 -9.89
C VAL A 56 -5.47 -15.77 -9.59
N VAL A 57 -5.87 -14.69 -8.92
CA VAL A 57 -7.25 -14.47 -8.49
C VAL A 57 -7.73 -13.04 -8.76
N SER A 58 -8.92 -12.93 -9.34
CA SER A 58 -9.66 -11.66 -9.38
C SER A 58 -10.45 -11.51 -8.08
N ILE A 59 -10.45 -10.31 -7.53
CA ILE A 59 -11.19 -9.92 -6.32
C ILE A 59 -11.89 -8.60 -6.63
N GLY A 60 -13.21 -8.63 -6.72
CA GLY A 60 -14.02 -7.48 -7.06
C GLY A 60 -14.20 -7.27 -8.57
N PRO A 61 -14.86 -6.16 -8.96
CA PRO A 61 -15.46 -5.99 -10.27
C PRO A 61 -14.47 -5.67 -11.40
N TYR A 62 -13.33 -5.03 -11.13
CA TYR A 62 -12.46 -4.51 -12.20
C TYR A 62 -11.80 -5.61 -13.04
N HIS A 63 -11.53 -6.77 -12.44
CA HIS A 63 -10.93 -7.93 -13.13
C HIS A 63 -11.89 -9.12 -13.22
N PHE A 64 -13.18 -8.91 -12.94
CA PHE A 64 -14.16 -9.98 -12.93
C PHE A 64 -14.38 -10.56 -14.33
N GLY A 65 -14.29 -11.88 -14.45
CA GLY A 65 -14.51 -12.59 -15.71
C GLY A 65 -13.30 -12.66 -16.65
N GLU A 66 -12.12 -12.23 -16.18
CA GLU A 66 -10.87 -12.33 -16.95
C GLU A 66 -10.52 -13.80 -17.29
N PRO A 67 -10.40 -14.17 -18.59
CA PRO A 67 -10.22 -15.56 -19.00
C PRO A 67 -8.99 -16.25 -18.39
N LYS A 68 -7.91 -15.50 -18.16
CA LYS A 68 -6.68 -16.02 -17.56
C LYS A 68 -6.82 -16.45 -16.09
N LEU A 69 -7.88 -16.00 -15.40
CA LEU A 69 -8.13 -16.26 -13.97
C LEU A 69 -9.24 -17.30 -13.74
N GLU A 70 -9.85 -17.83 -14.82
CA GLU A 70 -11.01 -18.71 -14.78
C GLU A 70 -10.82 -19.97 -13.92
N PHE A 71 -9.58 -20.47 -13.81
CA PHE A 71 -9.26 -21.61 -12.97
C PHE A 71 -9.63 -21.37 -11.49
N VAL A 72 -9.23 -20.22 -10.93
CA VAL A 72 -9.53 -19.91 -9.52
C VAL A 72 -10.99 -19.48 -9.36
N GLU A 73 -11.59 -18.82 -10.36
CA GLU A 73 -13.03 -18.51 -10.37
C GLU A 73 -13.89 -19.78 -10.16
N LYS A 74 -13.51 -20.89 -10.80
CA LYS A 74 -14.19 -22.19 -10.64
C LYS A 74 -14.01 -22.80 -9.24
N LEU A 75 -12.96 -22.40 -8.50
CA LEU A 75 -12.68 -22.89 -7.16
C LEU A 75 -13.30 -22.04 -6.05
N LYS A 76 -13.60 -20.75 -6.30
CA LYS A 76 -14.19 -19.86 -5.29
C LYS A 76 -15.43 -20.45 -4.58
N PRO A 77 -16.42 -21.05 -5.28
CA PRO A 77 -17.56 -21.69 -4.60
C PRO A 77 -17.15 -22.81 -3.65
N VAL A 78 -16.12 -23.59 -4.01
CA VAL A 78 -15.59 -24.67 -3.16
C VAL A 78 -14.94 -24.08 -1.91
N PHE A 79 -14.20 -22.98 -2.04
CA PHE A 79 -13.60 -22.29 -0.90
C PHE A 79 -14.65 -21.68 0.03
N THR A 80 -15.67 -21.02 -0.51
CA THR A 80 -16.78 -20.48 0.28
C THR A 80 -17.53 -21.58 1.05
N LEU A 81 -17.77 -22.73 0.43
CA LEU A 81 -18.41 -23.87 1.11
C LEU A 81 -17.53 -24.43 2.24
N LYS A 82 -16.21 -24.49 2.03
CA LYS A 82 -15.26 -24.90 3.08
C LYS A 82 -15.22 -23.91 4.24
N LEU A 83 -15.26 -22.61 3.94
CA LEU A 83 -15.27 -21.54 4.95
C LEU A 83 -16.50 -21.64 5.86
N LEU A 84 -17.66 -21.88 5.25
CA LEU A 84 -18.94 -21.98 5.95
C LEU A 84 -19.25 -23.40 6.45
N ALA A 85 -18.28 -24.32 6.38
CA ALA A 85 -18.48 -25.71 6.78
C ALA A 85 -18.82 -25.80 8.27
N GLY A 86 -19.76 -26.69 8.61
CA GLY A 86 -20.26 -26.88 9.97
C GLY A 86 -21.78 -26.97 10.01
N ASN A 87 -22.35 -26.80 11.20
CA ASN A 87 -23.80 -26.75 11.37
C ASN A 87 -24.38 -25.52 10.66
N ASN A 88 -25.57 -25.69 10.08
CA ASN A 88 -26.34 -24.60 9.46
C ASN A 88 -25.64 -23.89 8.28
N MET A 89 -24.72 -24.57 7.57
CA MET A 89 -24.02 -24.01 6.39
C MET A 89 -24.97 -23.30 5.39
N LEU A 90 -26.08 -23.95 5.02
CA LEU A 90 -27.04 -23.39 4.08
C LEU A 90 -27.72 -22.13 4.63
N GLU A 91 -28.03 -22.11 5.93
CA GLU A 91 -28.61 -20.94 6.61
C GLU A 91 -27.61 -19.78 6.63
N LYS A 92 -26.33 -20.05 6.95
CA LYS A 92 -25.25 -19.05 6.92
C LYS A 92 -25.07 -18.46 5.52
N LEU A 93 -25.05 -19.32 4.49
CA LEU A 93 -24.92 -18.91 3.10
C LEU A 93 -26.10 -18.05 2.64
N ASN A 94 -27.33 -18.47 2.94
CA ASN A 94 -28.53 -17.71 2.61
C ASN A 94 -28.55 -16.37 3.35
N SER A 95 -28.24 -16.36 4.65
CA SER A 95 -28.19 -15.13 5.45
C SER A 95 -27.17 -14.14 4.88
N LEU A 96 -26.00 -14.62 4.47
CA LEU A 96 -24.97 -13.76 3.88
C LEU A 96 -25.38 -13.23 2.51
N TYR A 97 -25.96 -14.09 1.66
CA TYR A 97 -26.44 -13.68 0.33
C TYR A 97 -27.57 -12.64 0.43
N GLU A 98 -28.55 -12.85 1.31
CA GLU A 98 -29.64 -11.89 1.53
C GLU A 98 -29.12 -10.57 2.09
N LYS A 99 -28.15 -10.61 3.02
CA LYS A 99 -27.55 -9.41 3.60
C LYS A 99 -26.76 -8.60 2.56
N LEU A 100 -25.87 -9.26 1.81
CA LEU A 100 -25.07 -8.59 0.76
C LEU A 100 -25.93 -8.16 -0.43
N GLY A 101 -27.03 -8.86 -0.68
CA GLY A 101 -27.97 -8.62 -1.78
C GLY A 101 -29.07 -7.62 -1.48
N ALA A 102 -29.17 -7.13 -0.23
CA ALA A 102 -30.11 -6.09 0.14
C ALA A 102 -29.87 -4.82 -0.69
N PRO A 103 -30.92 -4.17 -1.24
CA PRO A 103 -30.74 -3.04 -2.17
C PRO A 103 -29.84 -1.93 -1.65
N GLU A 104 -29.98 -1.57 -0.38
CA GLU A 104 -29.18 -0.57 0.31
C GLU A 104 -27.70 -0.99 0.43
N MET A 105 -27.45 -2.25 0.77
CA MET A 105 -26.10 -2.81 0.88
C MET A 105 -25.42 -2.86 -0.50
N VAL A 106 -26.15 -3.30 -1.54
CA VAL A 106 -25.61 -3.32 -2.90
C VAL A 106 -25.27 -1.90 -3.37
N GLN A 107 -26.13 -0.93 -3.08
CA GLN A 107 -25.87 0.47 -3.43
C GLN A 107 -24.64 1.02 -2.68
N GLU A 108 -24.53 0.74 -1.38
CA GLU A 108 -23.38 1.12 -0.56
C GLU A 108 -22.09 0.47 -1.08
N LEU A 109 -22.06 -0.84 -1.28
CA LEU A 109 -20.88 -1.55 -1.81
C LEU A 109 -20.47 -1.06 -3.19
N ARG A 110 -21.41 -0.68 -4.06
CA ARG A 110 -21.10 -0.10 -5.38
C ARG A 110 -20.50 1.30 -5.27
N SER A 111 -20.84 2.05 -4.22
CA SER A 111 -20.30 3.40 -4.00
C SER A 111 -18.79 3.43 -3.71
N PHE A 112 -18.19 2.29 -3.38
CA PHE A 112 -16.74 2.16 -3.22
C PHE A 112 -16.00 2.22 -4.55
N TYR A 113 -16.67 1.94 -5.67
CA TYR A 113 -16.07 1.88 -7.00
C TYR A 113 -16.39 3.13 -7.82
N GLU A 114 -15.63 3.33 -8.88
CA GLU A 114 -15.86 4.45 -9.81
C GLU A 114 -17.23 4.35 -10.47
N GLU A 115 -17.81 5.51 -10.81
CA GLU A 115 -19.12 5.57 -11.43
C GLU A 115 -19.15 4.72 -12.71
N ASN A 116 -20.23 3.95 -12.91
CA ASN A 116 -20.43 3.05 -14.05
C ASN A 116 -19.47 1.84 -14.16
N SER A 117 -18.41 1.74 -13.35
CA SER A 117 -17.46 0.61 -13.41
C SER A 117 -18.12 -0.75 -13.14
N THR A 118 -19.16 -0.77 -12.31
CA THR A 118 -19.89 -1.98 -11.92
C THR A 118 -21.20 -2.19 -12.70
N SER A 119 -21.52 -1.30 -13.65
CA SER A 119 -22.80 -1.27 -14.38
C SER A 119 -23.08 -2.52 -15.23
N LYS A 120 -22.03 -3.23 -15.65
CA LYS A 120 -22.12 -4.47 -16.42
C LYS A 120 -22.68 -5.65 -15.63
N LEU A 121 -22.66 -5.58 -14.30
CA LEU A 121 -23.10 -6.65 -13.41
C LEU A 121 -24.51 -6.35 -12.89
N SER A 122 -25.42 -7.31 -13.05
CA SER A 122 -26.69 -7.26 -12.32
C SER A 122 -26.46 -7.31 -10.81
N ASN A 123 -27.44 -6.88 -10.01
CA ASN A 123 -27.31 -6.96 -8.54
C ASN A 123 -27.08 -8.39 -8.05
N LYS A 124 -27.65 -9.40 -8.73
CA LYS A 124 -27.43 -10.81 -8.38
C LYS A 124 -26.00 -11.25 -8.69
N GLU A 125 -25.46 -10.88 -9.84
CA GLU A 125 -24.07 -11.20 -10.22
C GLU A 125 -23.07 -10.49 -9.31
N PHE A 126 -23.30 -9.21 -9.03
CA PHE A 126 -22.47 -8.42 -8.11
C PHE A 126 -22.47 -9.00 -6.70
N THR A 127 -23.64 -9.34 -6.15
CA THR A 127 -23.76 -9.97 -4.82
C THR A 127 -23.04 -11.31 -4.77
N LYS A 128 -23.21 -12.14 -5.81
CA LYS A 128 -22.53 -13.44 -5.92
C LYS A 128 -21.01 -13.25 -5.97
N MET A 129 -20.51 -12.29 -6.74
CA MET A 129 -19.09 -11.96 -6.79
C MET A 129 -18.55 -11.53 -5.42
N MET A 130 -19.20 -10.58 -4.73
CA MET A 130 -18.79 -10.13 -3.40
C MET A 130 -18.68 -11.30 -2.40
N LEU A 131 -19.69 -12.18 -2.41
CA LEU A 131 -19.70 -13.37 -1.58
C LEU A 131 -18.52 -14.31 -1.87
N LEU A 132 -18.29 -14.62 -3.15
CA LEU A 132 -17.26 -15.59 -3.57
C LEU A 132 -15.83 -15.04 -3.43
N ASP A 133 -15.65 -13.74 -3.60
CA ASP A 133 -14.34 -13.07 -3.59
C ASP A 133 -13.86 -12.75 -2.18
N SER A 134 -14.77 -12.77 -1.21
CA SER A 134 -14.47 -12.54 0.21
C SER A 134 -13.50 -13.54 0.84
N TYR A 135 -13.33 -14.71 0.23
CA TYR A 135 -12.44 -15.74 0.74
C TYR A 135 -11.77 -16.52 -0.39
N CYS A 136 -10.47 -16.28 -0.53
CA CYS A 136 -9.58 -17.07 -1.38
C CYS A 136 -8.95 -18.16 -0.51
N GLY A 137 -9.44 -19.41 -0.64
CA GLY A 137 -9.07 -20.52 0.23
C GLY A 137 -7.60 -21.00 0.12
N GLU A 138 -7.34 -22.22 0.61
CA GLU A 138 -5.99 -22.81 0.58
C GLU A 138 -5.56 -23.17 -0.86
N LEU A 139 -4.75 -22.31 -1.48
CA LEU A 139 -4.05 -22.61 -2.73
C LEU A 139 -2.71 -23.32 -2.46
N ASN A 140 -2.13 -23.91 -3.51
CA ASN A 140 -0.85 -24.62 -3.44
C ASN A 140 0.29 -23.67 -3.05
N SER A 141 1.37 -24.16 -2.45
CA SER A 141 2.46 -23.32 -1.91
C SER A 141 3.05 -22.28 -2.87
N HIS A 142 3.21 -22.60 -4.16
CA HIS A 142 3.68 -21.64 -5.17
C HIS A 142 2.62 -20.60 -5.57
N GLN A 143 1.34 -20.96 -5.52
CA GLN A 143 0.24 -20.05 -5.83
C GLN A 143 -0.02 -19.08 -4.68
N ILE A 144 0.36 -19.43 -3.44
CA ILE A 144 0.23 -18.54 -2.27
C ILE A 144 1.03 -17.24 -2.45
N VAL A 145 2.22 -17.29 -3.06
CA VAL A 145 3.04 -16.09 -3.28
C VAL A 145 2.36 -15.12 -4.26
N TYR A 146 1.74 -15.64 -5.32
CA TYR A 146 1.02 -14.80 -6.28
C TYR A 146 -0.35 -14.37 -5.75
N LEU A 147 -1.04 -15.22 -4.99
CA LEU A 147 -2.26 -14.85 -4.26
C LEU A 147 -1.99 -13.67 -3.33
N HIS A 148 -0.85 -13.69 -2.63
CA HIS A 148 -0.43 -12.60 -1.76
C HIS A 148 -0.32 -11.27 -2.50
N GLN A 149 0.34 -11.28 -3.67
CA GLN A 149 0.45 -10.09 -4.52
C GLN A 149 -0.93 -9.61 -4.96
N ASP A 150 -1.78 -10.53 -5.42
CA ASP A 150 -3.13 -10.22 -5.90
C ASP A 150 -4.04 -9.63 -4.81
N LEU A 151 -3.86 -10.01 -3.55
CA LEU A 151 -4.64 -9.49 -2.41
C LEU A 151 -4.41 -8.00 -2.13
N PHE A 152 -3.28 -7.45 -2.55
CA PHE A 152 -2.90 -6.05 -2.28
C PHE A 152 -2.81 -5.21 -3.56
N LEU A 153 -3.32 -5.69 -4.69
CA LEU A 153 -3.45 -4.84 -5.88
C LEU A 153 -4.58 -3.84 -5.68
N LEU A 154 -4.35 -2.57 -6.03
CA LEU A 154 -5.32 -1.48 -5.84
C LEU A 154 -6.66 -1.77 -6.54
N GLU A 155 -6.62 -2.31 -7.75
CA GLU A 155 -7.80 -2.63 -8.55
C GLU A 155 -8.36 -4.04 -8.32
N ASN A 156 -7.80 -4.79 -7.37
CA ASN A 156 -8.23 -6.14 -7.07
C ASN A 156 -8.75 -6.22 -5.63
N GLN A 157 -9.71 -5.35 -5.30
CA GLN A 157 -10.23 -5.17 -3.95
C GLN A 157 -11.76 -5.27 -3.90
N ILE A 158 -12.25 -5.68 -2.73
CA ILE A 158 -13.65 -5.55 -2.31
C ILE A 158 -13.75 -4.68 -1.07
N PRO A 159 -14.92 -4.05 -0.81
CA PRO A 159 -15.12 -3.30 0.41
C PRO A 159 -14.88 -4.17 1.65
N PHE A 160 -14.18 -3.63 2.64
CA PHE A 160 -13.81 -4.35 3.86
C PHE A 160 -15.03 -4.79 4.68
N ASP A 161 -16.17 -4.12 4.50
CA ASP A 161 -17.45 -4.52 5.10
C ASP A 161 -17.90 -5.91 4.64
N VAL A 162 -17.64 -6.28 3.38
CA VAL A 162 -17.92 -7.64 2.88
C VAL A 162 -17.13 -8.67 3.67
N LEU A 163 -15.82 -8.42 3.85
CA LEU A 163 -14.93 -9.29 4.62
C LEU A 163 -15.40 -9.39 6.08
N THR A 164 -15.79 -8.27 6.66
CA THR A 164 -16.28 -8.20 8.05
C THR A 164 -17.55 -9.05 8.24
N GLU A 165 -18.50 -8.97 7.31
CA GLU A 165 -19.74 -9.75 7.38
C GLU A 165 -19.50 -11.26 7.20
N VAL A 166 -18.60 -11.63 6.30
CA VAL A 166 -18.19 -13.03 6.10
C VAL A 166 -17.50 -13.57 7.37
N MET A 167 -16.58 -12.82 7.96
CA MET A 167 -15.85 -13.23 9.17
C MET A 167 -16.77 -13.39 10.38
N LYS A 168 -17.73 -12.47 10.56
CA LYS A 168 -18.75 -12.56 11.62
C LYS A 168 -19.54 -13.86 11.54
N LEU A 169 -20.01 -14.22 10.34
CA LEU A 169 -20.83 -15.42 10.13
C LEU A 169 -20.03 -16.73 10.14
N ALA A 170 -18.78 -16.68 9.67
CA ALA A 170 -17.85 -17.79 9.76
C ALA A 170 -17.30 -18.00 11.19
N GLU A 171 -17.64 -17.10 12.13
CA GLU A 171 -17.17 -17.11 13.52
C GLU A 171 -15.63 -17.09 13.61
N ILE A 172 -14.98 -16.40 12.66
CA ILE A 172 -13.53 -16.34 12.58
C ILE A 172 -13.05 -15.05 13.26
N ASN A 173 -12.28 -15.20 14.34
CA ASN A 173 -11.46 -14.11 14.84
C ASN A 173 -10.10 -14.10 14.11
N CYS A 174 -9.98 -13.26 13.09
CA CYS A 174 -8.77 -13.15 12.27
C CYS A 174 -8.16 -11.75 12.23
N VAL A 175 -8.69 -10.77 12.97
CA VAL A 175 -8.18 -9.39 12.98
C VAL A 175 -6.68 -9.33 13.25
N ASP A 176 -6.23 -10.00 14.32
CA ASP A 176 -4.81 -10.02 14.69
C ASP A 176 -3.97 -10.84 13.71
N LYS A 177 -4.57 -11.86 13.07
CA LYS A 177 -3.92 -12.61 11.99
C LYS A 177 -3.75 -11.75 10.73
N PHE A 178 -4.74 -10.93 10.39
CA PHE A 178 -4.66 -9.97 9.29
C PHE A 178 -3.62 -8.88 9.57
N LYS A 179 -3.57 -8.34 10.79
CA LYS A 179 -2.51 -7.38 11.16
C LYS A 179 -1.13 -8.02 11.12
N GLN A 180 -0.97 -9.23 11.64
CA GLN A 180 0.30 -9.95 11.57
C GLN A 180 0.70 -10.30 10.14
N PHE A 181 -0.28 -10.63 9.27
CA PHE A 181 -0.08 -10.76 7.83
C PHE A 181 0.50 -9.50 7.24
N ILE A 182 -0.22 -8.40 7.44
CA ILE A 182 0.05 -7.08 6.88
C ILE A 182 1.43 -6.57 7.31
N CYS A 183 1.74 -6.60 8.62
CA CYS A 183 3.05 -6.17 9.11
C CYS A 183 4.18 -7.04 8.58
N GLY A 184 3.99 -8.36 8.50
CA GLY A 184 5.02 -9.31 8.06
C GLY A 184 5.35 -9.26 6.57
N ASN A 185 4.64 -8.46 5.77
CA ASN A 185 4.82 -8.37 4.31
C ASN A 185 5.86 -7.34 3.88
N ILE A 186 6.04 -6.28 4.68
CA ILE A 186 7.00 -5.21 4.38
C ILE A 186 7.97 -5.01 5.54
N LEU A 187 7.47 -5.03 6.79
CA LEU A 187 8.28 -4.75 7.95
C LEU A 187 8.97 -6.03 8.44
N ALA A 188 10.28 -5.96 8.62
CA ALA A 188 11.08 -7.05 9.17
C ALA A 188 10.87 -7.14 10.70
N GLY A 189 9.77 -7.78 11.11
CA GLY A 189 9.57 -8.17 12.51
C GLY A 189 10.56 -9.26 12.94
N LYS A 190 10.93 -9.33 14.23
CA LYS A 190 11.65 -10.49 14.78
C LYS A 190 10.88 -11.79 14.42
N PRO A 191 11.56 -12.84 13.94
CA PRO A 191 10.92 -13.87 13.13
C PRO A 191 9.96 -14.72 13.95
N LYS A 192 8.69 -14.79 13.53
CA LYS A 192 7.85 -15.97 13.73
C LYS A 192 7.40 -16.50 12.37
N LYS A 193 8.34 -17.13 11.65
CA LYS A 193 8.19 -17.79 10.33
C LYS A 193 7.20 -18.99 10.32
N ARG A 194 6.13 -19.00 11.13
CA ARG A 194 5.26 -20.17 11.34
C ARG A 194 3.79 -19.83 11.56
N TRP A 195 3.23 -18.93 10.76
CA TRP A 195 1.87 -18.44 10.99
C TRP A 195 0.94 -18.52 9.76
N LEU A 196 1.48 -18.71 8.54
CA LEU A 196 0.68 -19.03 7.33
C LEU A 196 -0.16 -20.32 7.47
N LYS A 197 0.38 -21.33 8.17
CA LYS A 197 -0.40 -22.53 8.52
C LYS A 197 -1.60 -22.21 9.44
N SER A 198 -1.56 -21.11 10.19
CA SER A 198 -2.58 -20.75 11.18
C SER A 198 -3.70 -19.84 10.64
N ILE A 199 -3.49 -19.14 9.51
CA ILE A 199 -4.59 -18.50 8.77
C ILE A 199 -5.40 -19.56 8.01
N LEU A 200 -4.69 -20.47 7.35
CA LEU A 200 -5.27 -21.44 6.43
C LEU A 200 -5.89 -22.64 7.19
N HIS A 201 -5.33 -23.02 8.34
CA HIS A 201 -6.01 -23.93 9.28
C HIS A 201 -6.98 -23.14 10.17
N ILE A 202 -8.23 -23.03 9.75
CA ILE A 202 -9.35 -22.61 10.59
C ILE A 202 -9.65 -23.76 11.56
N GLY A 203 -8.86 -23.84 12.62
CA GLY A 203 -9.02 -24.78 13.73
C GLY A 203 -9.13 -24.01 15.05
N ASN A 204 -10.13 -24.40 15.84
CA ASN A 204 -10.58 -23.78 17.08
C ASN A 204 -9.41 -23.55 18.07
N ASN A 205 -8.89 -22.32 18.12
CA ASN A 205 -7.97 -21.89 19.17
C ASN A 205 -8.64 -20.74 19.91
N GLN A 206 -9.08 -21.01 21.14
CA GLN A 206 -9.51 -20.00 22.09
C GLN A 206 -8.28 -19.14 22.45
N SER A 207 -8.24 -17.89 21.98
CA SER A 207 -7.37 -16.86 22.54
C SER A 207 -8.13 -16.04 23.57
N SER A 208 -7.39 -15.63 24.60
CA SER A 208 -7.82 -14.95 25.81
C SER A 208 -8.52 -13.61 25.55
N LYS A 209 -9.60 -13.39 26.30
CA LYS A 209 -10.27 -12.10 26.47
C LYS A 209 -9.30 -11.13 27.15
N ASP A 210 -8.72 -10.20 26.39
CA ASP A 210 -8.28 -8.86 26.81
C ASP A 210 -7.26 -8.34 25.79
N GLU A 211 -7.71 -8.05 24.57
CA GLU A 211 -6.88 -7.32 23.59
C GLU A 211 -7.72 -6.21 22.95
N GLN A 212 -7.14 -5.03 23.00
CA GLN A 212 -7.71 -3.75 22.64
C GLN A 212 -8.11 -3.79 21.15
N TYR A 213 -9.42 -3.76 20.88
CA TYR A 213 -9.96 -3.58 19.54
C TYR A 213 -9.44 -2.25 18.98
N LEU A 214 -8.34 -2.27 18.24
CA LEU A 214 -8.12 -1.29 17.19
C LEU A 214 -9.33 -1.48 16.26
N GLU A 215 -10.26 -0.52 16.29
CA GLU A 215 -11.46 -0.61 15.48
C GLU A 215 -11.04 -0.64 14.01
N LEU A 216 -11.04 -1.83 13.41
CA LEU A 216 -10.93 -2.05 11.96
C LEU A 216 -12.05 -1.33 11.16
N LYS A 217 -12.95 -0.60 11.83
CA LYS A 217 -14.16 0.00 11.30
C LYS A 217 -13.92 1.08 10.24
N ASP A 218 -12.71 1.64 10.17
CA ASP A 218 -12.43 2.78 9.29
C ASP A 218 -11.56 2.41 8.07
N ALA A 219 -11.39 1.13 7.75
CA ALA A 219 -10.66 0.69 6.56
C ALA A 219 -11.63 0.40 5.42
N ASP A 220 -11.41 1.00 4.26
CA ASP A 220 -12.31 0.81 3.11
C ASP A 220 -12.09 -0.53 2.41
N HIS A 221 -10.85 -1.00 2.35
CA HIS A 221 -10.45 -2.27 1.73
C HIS A 221 -9.09 -2.74 2.28
N LEU A 222 -8.62 -3.92 1.85
CA LEU A 222 -7.44 -4.57 2.44
C LEU A 222 -6.13 -3.79 2.19
N LEU A 223 -5.94 -3.25 0.98
CA LEU A 223 -4.78 -2.38 0.70
C LEU A 223 -4.81 -1.08 1.52
N HIS A 224 -5.99 -0.46 1.74
CA HIS A 224 -6.11 0.70 2.63
C HIS A 224 -5.77 0.32 4.09
N LEU A 225 -6.20 -0.85 4.55
CA LEU A 225 -5.79 -1.35 5.87
C LEU A 225 -4.27 -1.52 5.98
N LEU A 226 -3.63 -2.11 4.96
CA LEU A 226 -2.18 -2.25 4.91
C LEU A 226 -1.47 -0.90 4.95
N HIS A 227 -1.90 0.05 4.12
CA HIS A 227 -1.37 1.40 4.11
C HIS A 227 -1.45 2.03 5.50
N ARG A 228 -2.63 2.03 6.12
CA ARG A 228 -2.82 2.59 7.46
C ARG A 228 -1.91 1.96 8.49
N THR A 229 -1.83 0.63 8.53
CA THR A 229 -0.96 -0.08 9.48
C THR A 229 0.52 0.29 9.28
N LEU A 230 0.97 0.44 8.03
CA LEU A 230 2.34 0.87 7.73
C LEU A 230 2.61 2.33 8.09
N THR A 231 1.58 3.17 8.18
CA THR A 231 1.72 4.61 8.43
C THR A 231 1.11 5.05 9.77
N GLU A 232 0.87 4.11 10.68
CA GLU A 232 0.31 4.41 12.01
C GLU A 232 1.22 5.40 12.76
N ASN A 233 0.60 6.27 13.58
CA ASN A 233 1.27 7.32 14.36
C ASN A 233 2.04 8.37 13.53
N ALA A 234 1.62 8.61 12.30
CA ALA A 234 2.13 9.69 11.49
C ALA A 234 1.78 11.07 12.07
N ASP A 235 2.72 11.69 12.79
CA ASP A 235 2.63 13.09 13.17
C ASP A 235 3.27 13.97 12.09
N ILE A 236 2.48 14.85 11.46
CA ILE A 236 3.01 15.89 10.58
C ILE A 236 3.48 17.05 11.47
N PRO A 237 4.77 17.42 11.45
CA PRO A 237 5.22 18.60 12.17
C PRO A 237 4.49 19.84 11.65
N ARG A 238 3.91 20.65 12.54
CA ARG A 238 3.26 21.95 12.19
C ARG A 238 4.24 23.04 11.74
N LYS A 239 5.44 22.69 11.31
CA LYS A 239 6.47 23.66 10.93
C LYS A 239 6.51 23.83 9.42
N ASP A 240 6.28 25.06 8.99
CA ASP A 240 6.57 25.51 7.63
C ASP A 240 8.08 25.66 7.47
N GLY A 241 8.66 24.92 6.52
CA GLY A 241 10.06 25.05 6.15
C GLY A 241 10.44 24.11 5.02
N ILE A 242 10.91 24.67 3.90
CA ILE A 242 11.53 23.89 2.83
C ILE A 242 12.92 23.50 3.30
N LEU A 243 13.14 22.22 3.58
CA LEU A 243 14.46 21.69 3.94
C LEU A 243 15.17 21.17 2.68
N GLN A 244 16.26 21.82 2.30
CA GLN A 244 17.15 21.30 1.27
C GLN A 244 18.17 20.33 1.91
N CYS A 245 18.01 19.04 1.60
CA CYS A 245 18.97 18.01 1.96
C CYS A 245 20.00 17.83 0.83
N THR A 246 21.25 17.64 1.21
CA THR A 246 22.42 17.47 0.33
C THR A 246 23.16 16.18 0.61
N PHE A 247 22.89 15.53 1.76
CA PHE A 247 23.38 14.17 2.01
C PHE A 247 22.80 13.20 0.97
N ARG A 248 23.55 12.15 0.69
CA ARG A 248 23.24 11.12 -0.30
C ARG A 248 23.06 9.77 0.39
N ASN A 249 23.96 8.85 0.07
CA ASN A 249 23.86 7.44 0.40
C ASN A 249 24.34 7.12 1.83
N VAL A 250 24.07 5.88 2.24
CA VAL A 250 24.40 5.35 3.56
C VAL A 250 25.88 5.44 3.86
N ASN A 251 26.76 5.10 2.91
CA ASN A 251 28.19 5.13 3.15
C ASN A 251 28.71 6.55 3.43
N GLU A 252 28.29 7.57 2.67
CA GLU A 252 28.67 8.97 2.94
C GLU A 252 28.22 9.43 4.33
N LEU A 253 27.05 8.99 4.79
CA LEU A 253 26.55 9.29 6.14
C LEU A 253 27.38 8.57 7.21
N MET A 254 27.79 7.32 6.95
CA MET A 254 28.66 6.57 7.84
C MET A 254 30.05 7.19 7.97
N ASP A 255 30.60 7.75 6.90
CA ASP A 255 31.91 8.43 6.91
C ASP A 255 31.91 9.62 7.88
N VAL A 256 30.79 10.34 8.03
CA VAL A 256 30.66 11.45 9.00
C VAL A 256 30.18 11.01 10.39
N GLY A 257 30.21 9.71 10.69
CA GLY A 257 29.88 9.16 12.01
C GLY A 257 28.38 8.94 12.26
N ILE A 258 27.55 8.88 11.22
CA ILE A 258 26.13 8.52 11.35
C ILE A 258 25.96 7.01 11.10
N HIS A 259 25.41 6.32 12.08
CA HIS A 259 25.12 4.89 12.00
C HIS A 259 23.62 4.65 11.88
N PHE A 260 23.24 3.47 11.39
CA PHE A 260 21.84 3.08 11.19
C PHE A 260 21.46 1.96 12.15
N LYS A 261 20.22 2.00 12.64
CA LYS A 261 19.65 0.99 13.53
C LYS A 261 18.17 0.76 13.20
N PRO A 262 17.63 -0.45 13.46
CA PRO A 262 16.22 -0.72 13.27
C PRO A 262 15.41 0.05 14.32
N SER A 263 14.34 0.71 13.88
CA SER A 263 13.36 1.29 14.78
C SER A 263 12.53 0.19 15.46
N GLU A 264 12.21 0.39 16.73
CA GLU A 264 11.24 -0.46 17.44
C GLU A 264 9.79 -0.17 17.01
N THR A 265 9.56 0.97 16.37
CA THR A 265 8.25 1.37 15.86
C THR A 265 8.02 0.77 14.48
N MET A 266 6.99 -0.06 14.35
CA MET A 266 6.58 -0.73 13.11
C MET A 266 5.79 0.22 12.19
N SER A 267 6.35 1.38 11.84
CA SER A 267 5.69 2.38 10.98
C SER A 267 6.69 3.09 10.08
N LEU A 268 6.39 3.13 8.78
CA LEU A 268 7.14 3.87 7.76
C LEU A 268 7.12 5.38 8.00
N ALA A 269 6.14 5.90 8.74
CA ALA A 269 6.09 7.31 9.11
C ALA A 269 7.12 7.71 10.18
N HIS A 270 7.81 6.73 10.78
CA HIS A 270 8.61 6.95 11.98
C HIS A 270 10.11 6.80 11.74
N ILE A 271 10.81 7.93 11.63
CA ILE A 271 12.28 7.99 11.53
C ILE A 271 12.82 8.90 12.62
N LYS A 272 13.87 8.45 13.32
CA LYS A 272 14.50 9.22 14.39
C LYS A 272 15.97 9.45 14.12
N TYR A 273 16.42 10.65 14.49
CA TYR A 273 17.83 10.94 14.70
C TYR A 273 18.09 10.96 16.21
N LEU A 274 19.10 10.21 16.64
CA LEU A 274 19.56 10.14 18.01
C LEU A 274 21.01 10.59 18.06
N GLN A 275 21.29 11.63 18.85
CA GLN A 275 22.67 12.05 19.09
C GLN A 275 23.39 10.94 19.85
N GLY A 276 24.56 10.53 19.34
CA GLY A 276 25.40 9.54 19.99
C GLY A 276 26.06 10.09 21.25
N TRP A 277 26.63 9.19 22.05
CA TRP A 277 27.37 9.57 23.26
C TRP A 277 28.53 10.53 22.96
N LEU A 278 29.25 10.29 21.86
CA LEU A 278 30.26 11.21 21.35
C LEU A 278 29.57 12.23 20.44
N TRP A 279 29.96 13.50 20.56
CA TRP A 279 29.35 14.61 19.83
C TRP A 279 29.49 14.50 18.30
N PHE A 280 30.44 13.71 17.81
CA PHE A 280 30.65 13.44 16.38
C PHE A 280 29.96 12.16 15.88
N THR A 281 29.25 11.44 16.75
CA THR A 281 28.51 10.22 16.38
C THR A 281 27.01 10.42 16.51
N ALA A 282 26.24 9.73 15.68
CA ALA A 282 24.80 9.69 15.76
C ALA A 282 24.23 8.37 15.26
N ASP A 283 23.02 8.04 15.69
CA ASP A 283 22.25 6.92 15.17
C ASP A 283 20.99 7.44 14.46
N VAL A 284 20.68 6.88 13.30
CA VAL A 284 19.42 7.05 12.58
C VAL A 284 18.63 5.76 12.70
N GLU A 285 17.48 5.84 13.34
CA GLU A 285 16.54 4.72 13.41
C GLU A 285 15.63 4.72 12.19
N LEU A 286 15.63 3.62 11.46
CA LEU A 286 14.77 3.39 10.31
C LEU A 286 13.84 2.20 10.57
N PRO A 287 12.59 2.25 10.12
CA PRO A 287 11.70 1.10 10.12
C PRO A 287 12.39 -0.07 9.40
N PRO A 288 12.51 -1.25 10.03
CA PRO A 288 13.21 -2.37 9.42
C PRO A 288 12.33 -2.99 8.33
N ILE A 289 12.90 -3.29 7.16
CA ILE A 289 12.15 -3.83 6.00
C ILE A 289 12.72 -5.14 5.48
N THR A 290 11.84 -6.00 4.96
CA THR A 290 12.22 -7.19 4.20
C THR A 290 12.03 -6.91 2.71
N VAL A 291 13.04 -7.20 1.90
CA VAL A 291 13.01 -7.03 0.44
C VAL A 291 13.01 -8.40 -0.23
N ASP A 292 11.95 -8.70 -0.98
CA ASP A 292 11.78 -9.92 -1.77
C ASP A 292 11.00 -9.66 -3.08
N ASP A 293 10.67 -10.73 -3.81
CA ASP A 293 9.96 -10.67 -5.10
C ASP A 293 8.55 -10.04 -5.02
N SER A 294 7.97 -9.93 -3.83
CA SER A 294 6.66 -9.31 -3.59
C SER A 294 6.75 -7.82 -3.24
N THR A 295 7.92 -7.34 -2.79
CA THR A 295 8.11 -5.96 -2.33
C THR A 295 7.81 -4.94 -3.42
N LYS A 296 8.37 -5.09 -4.63
CA LYS A 296 8.15 -4.13 -5.72
C LYS A 296 6.66 -4.01 -6.13
N PRO A 297 5.95 -5.11 -6.44
CA PRO A 297 4.52 -5.04 -6.73
C PRO A 297 3.71 -4.37 -5.61
N LEU A 298 4.02 -4.70 -4.35
CA LEU A 298 3.28 -4.18 -3.20
C LEU A 298 3.48 -2.68 -3.01
N LEU A 299 4.72 -2.20 -3.08
CA LEU A 299 5.04 -0.78 -2.97
C LEU A 299 4.43 0.05 -4.11
N LEU A 300 4.46 -0.46 -5.36
CA LEU A 300 3.84 0.23 -6.48
C LEU A 300 2.32 0.39 -6.30
N ASN A 301 1.63 -0.62 -5.78
CA ASN A 301 0.19 -0.51 -5.51
C ASN A 301 -0.12 0.44 -4.34
N LEU A 302 0.74 0.51 -3.32
CA LEU A 302 0.63 1.50 -2.25
C LEU A 302 0.89 2.93 -2.74
N ILE A 303 1.88 3.13 -3.62
CA ILE A 303 2.14 4.44 -4.25
C ILE A 303 0.95 4.87 -5.11
N ALA A 304 0.41 3.94 -5.92
CA ALA A 304 -0.78 4.20 -6.73
C ALA A 304 -1.97 4.59 -5.85
N TYR A 305 -2.16 3.89 -4.73
CA TYR A 305 -3.17 4.23 -3.73
C TYR A 305 -2.98 5.66 -3.18
N GLU A 306 -1.78 6.01 -2.69
CA GLU A 306 -1.49 7.35 -2.17
C GLU A 306 -1.73 8.44 -3.23
N THR A 307 -1.36 8.16 -4.49
CA THR A 307 -1.55 9.10 -5.60
C THR A 307 -3.04 9.34 -5.90
N CYS A 308 -3.87 8.29 -5.84
CA CYS A 308 -5.31 8.40 -6.07
C CYS A 308 -6.04 9.17 -4.96
N THR A 309 -5.55 9.13 -3.71
CA THR A 309 -6.16 9.89 -2.60
C THR A 309 -5.98 11.41 -2.72
N ARG A 310 -5.04 11.88 -3.55
CA ARG A 310 -4.71 13.30 -3.79
C ARG A 310 -4.38 14.11 -2.53
N ASP A 311 -4.06 13.44 -1.43
CA ASP A 311 -3.65 14.05 -0.17
C ASP A 311 -2.14 13.87 0.01
N ALA A 312 -1.36 14.80 -0.57
CA ALA A 312 0.10 14.77 -0.51
C ALA A 312 0.66 14.74 0.93
N SER A 313 -0.14 15.16 1.92
CA SER A 313 0.27 15.12 3.34
C SER A 313 0.33 13.70 3.90
N LYS A 314 -0.35 12.74 3.26
CA LYS A 314 -0.43 11.32 3.67
C LYS A 314 0.45 10.39 2.85
N ALA A 315 1.29 10.92 1.96
CA ALA A 315 2.18 10.17 1.07
C ALA A 315 3.42 9.59 1.80
N TRP A 316 3.21 8.86 2.90
CA TRP A 316 4.27 8.34 3.76
C TRP A 316 5.01 7.15 3.15
N VAL A 317 4.32 6.27 2.43
CA VAL A 317 4.95 5.16 1.71
C VAL A 317 5.86 5.73 0.61
N THR A 318 5.32 6.65 -0.21
CA THR A 318 6.08 7.38 -1.23
C THR A 318 7.28 8.10 -0.63
N SER A 319 7.09 8.80 0.49
CA SER A 319 8.18 9.53 1.17
C SER A 319 9.29 8.62 1.71
N TYR A 320 8.93 7.44 2.20
CA TYR A 320 9.88 6.45 2.66
C TYR A 320 10.68 5.85 1.50
N ILE A 321 10.01 5.55 0.37
CA ILE A 321 10.65 5.05 -0.84
C ILE A 321 11.65 6.06 -1.40
N CYS A 322 11.27 7.34 -1.53
CA CYS A 322 12.20 8.39 -1.97
C CYS A 322 13.40 8.54 -1.02
N LEU A 323 13.21 8.30 0.29
CA LEU A 323 14.32 8.29 1.23
C LEU A 323 15.24 7.09 1.00
N LEU A 324 14.70 5.89 0.80
CA LEU A 324 15.51 4.70 0.52
C LEU A 324 16.25 4.79 -0.82
N ASP A 325 15.60 5.31 -1.87
CA ASP A 325 16.21 5.64 -3.15
C ASP A 325 17.40 6.61 -2.98
N SER A 326 17.26 7.63 -2.14
CA SER A 326 18.37 8.55 -1.83
C SER A 326 19.50 7.89 -1.02
N LEU A 327 19.17 6.95 -0.12
CA LEU A 327 20.11 6.29 0.79
C LEU A 327 20.84 5.11 0.14
N ILE A 328 20.25 4.45 -0.86
CA ILE A 328 20.72 3.21 -1.48
C ILE A 328 21.12 3.49 -2.92
N ASP A 329 22.36 3.95 -3.12
CA ASP A 329 22.87 4.22 -4.47
C ASP A 329 23.77 3.06 -4.97
N HIS A 330 24.39 2.33 -4.04
CA HIS A 330 25.34 1.27 -4.31
C HIS A 330 25.06 0.01 -3.48
N PRO A 331 25.51 -1.18 -3.94
CA PRO A 331 25.32 -2.44 -3.19
C PRO A 331 25.94 -2.42 -1.79
N GLU A 332 26.97 -1.61 -1.58
CA GLU A 332 27.61 -1.45 -0.27
C GLU A 332 26.70 -0.71 0.73
N ASP A 333 25.80 0.16 0.25
CA ASP A 333 24.79 0.80 1.10
C ASP A 333 23.79 -0.25 1.60
N VAL A 334 23.32 -1.13 0.70
CA VAL A 334 22.44 -2.25 1.05
C VAL A 334 23.11 -3.15 2.08
N LYS A 335 24.37 -3.50 1.87
CA LYS A 335 25.15 -4.33 2.79
C LYS A 335 25.33 -3.67 4.17
N ALA A 336 25.53 -2.35 4.21
CA ALA A 336 25.59 -1.60 5.45
C ALA A 336 24.25 -1.65 6.21
N LEU A 337 23.13 -1.40 5.53
CA LEU A 337 21.78 -1.49 6.11
C LEU A 337 21.43 -2.91 6.58
N ARG A 338 21.89 -3.95 5.85
CA ARG A 338 21.75 -5.36 6.25
C ARG A 338 22.53 -5.66 7.53
N LYS A 339 23.78 -5.20 7.62
CA LYS A 339 24.59 -5.36 8.84
C LYS A 339 23.99 -4.63 10.04
N ALA A 340 23.37 -3.48 9.80
CA ALA A 340 22.64 -2.72 10.80
C ALA A 340 21.32 -3.39 11.25
N GLY A 341 20.80 -4.37 10.48
CA GLY A 341 19.51 -5.01 10.74
C GLY A 341 18.30 -4.16 10.32
N VAL A 342 18.52 -3.10 9.54
CA VAL A 342 17.46 -2.25 8.97
C VAL A 342 16.86 -2.89 7.71
N LEU A 343 17.64 -3.69 6.99
CA LEU A 343 17.19 -4.32 5.74
C LEU A 343 17.47 -5.83 5.77
N GLU A 344 16.43 -6.65 5.62
CA GLU A 344 16.55 -8.09 5.36
C GLU A 344 16.45 -8.31 3.84
N ASN A 345 17.58 -8.63 3.21
CA ASN A 345 17.60 -8.92 1.77
C ASN A 345 17.27 -10.40 1.54
N SER A 346 16.08 -10.65 1.00
CA SER A 346 15.62 -11.94 0.47
C SER A 346 15.44 -11.91 -1.05
N LEU A 347 15.88 -10.82 -1.70
CA LEU A 347 15.98 -10.63 -3.13
C LEU A 347 17.37 -11.11 -3.60
N GLY A 348 17.46 -11.68 -4.80
CA GLY A 348 18.62 -12.48 -5.25
C GLY A 348 20.02 -11.90 -4.95
N SER A 349 20.20 -10.58 -5.02
CA SER A 349 21.45 -9.89 -4.73
C SER A 349 21.27 -8.46 -4.20
N ASP A 350 22.32 -7.87 -3.62
CA ASP A 350 22.30 -6.47 -3.18
C ASP A 350 22.17 -5.49 -4.37
N ASN A 351 22.67 -5.88 -5.56
CA ASN A 351 22.46 -5.11 -6.80
C ASN A 351 20.98 -5.03 -7.20
N GLU A 352 20.23 -6.12 -7.01
CA GLU A 352 18.80 -6.13 -7.32
C GLU A 352 18.00 -5.26 -6.36
N VAL A 353 18.43 -5.14 -5.10
CA VAL A 353 17.82 -4.21 -4.13
C VAL A 353 18.05 -2.76 -4.54
N VAL A 354 19.28 -2.39 -4.93
CA VAL A 354 19.58 -1.05 -5.46
C VAL A 354 18.69 -0.75 -6.67
N LYS A 355 18.67 -1.66 -7.64
CA LYS A 355 17.86 -1.52 -8.84
C LYS A 355 16.37 -1.34 -8.50
N LEU A 356 15.85 -2.11 -7.56
CA LEU A 356 14.45 -2.02 -7.13
C LEU A 356 14.10 -0.63 -6.60
N PHE A 357 14.87 -0.08 -5.66
CA PHE A 357 14.53 1.22 -5.07
C PHE A 357 14.75 2.38 -6.05
N ASN A 358 15.79 2.32 -6.88
CA ASN A 358 16.03 3.34 -7.89
C ASN A 358 14.93 3.37 -8.97
N GLU A 359 14.46 2.20 -9.40
CA GLU A 359 13.36 2.11 -10.37
C GLU A 359 12.02 2.58 -9.80
N ILE A 360 11.69 2.24 -8.54
CA ILE A 360 10.43 2.65 -7.94
C ILE A 360 10.47 4.13 -7.54
N GLY A 361 11.61 4.64 -7.06
CA GLY A 361 11.79 6.02 -6.62
C GLY A 361 11.80 7.05 -7.75
N THR A 362 12.05 6.60 -8.98
CA THR A 362 12.07 7.46 -10.17
C THR A 362 10.73 8.20 -10.35
N ASP A 363 10.79 9.50 -10.59
CA ASP A 363 9.64 10.40 -10.81
C ASP A 363 8.64 10.52 -9.66
N LEU A 364 8.97 9.99 -8.46
CA LEU A 364 8.15 10.18 -7.27
C LEU A 364 8.38 11.54 -6.61
N VAL A 365 7.29 12.13 -6.11
CA VAL A 365 7.33 13.37 -5.33
C VAL A 365 6.95 13.05 -3.89
N PRO A 366 7.91 13.10 -2.94
CA PRO A 366 7.62 12.82 -1.54
C PRO A 366 6.84 13.97 -0.89
N ASN A 367 6.23 13.69 0.27
CA ASN A 367 5.76 14.73 1.17
C ASN A 367 6.96 15.55 1.66
N SER A 368 6.98 16.85 1.36
CA SER A 368 8.07 17.76 1.72
C SER A 368 8.30 17.90 3.23
N LEU A 369 7.28 17.60 4.04
CA LEU A 369 7.34 17.63 5.51
C LEU A 369 7.69 16.27 6.12
N ALA A 370 7.72 15.19 5.33
CA ALA A 370 8.04 13.86 5.84
C ALA A 370 9.46 13.82 6.40
N TYR A 371 9.55 13.41 7.66
CA TYR A 371 10.78 13.27 8.43
C TYR A 371 11.58 14.58 8.60
N LEU A 372 10.91 15.74 8.53
CA LEU A 372 11.56 17.06 8.54
C LEU A 372 12.57 17.24 9.70
N ASP A 373 12.19 16.85 10.92
CA ASP A 373 13.06 16.95 12.09
C ASP A 373 14.31 16.05 11.98
N ALA A 374 14.11 14.76 11.64
CA ALA A 374 15.21 13.82 11.47
C ALA A 374 16.14 14.25 10.33
N LYS A 375 15.59 14.57 9.15
CA LYS A 375 16.36 15.06 7.99
C LYS A 375 17.14 16.34 8.32
N SER A 376 16.56 17.27 9.06
CA SER A 376 17.22 18.51 9.48
C SER A 376 18.42 18.24 10.39
N LYS A 377 18.27 17.33 11.35
CA LYS A 377 19.35 16.92 12.26
C LYS A 377 20.45 16.16 11.54
N ILE A 378 20.11 15.23 10.66
CA ILE A 378 21.05 14.51 9.78
C ILE A 378 21.84 15.52 8.95
N GLN A 379 21.15 16.45 8.29
CA GLN A 379 21.79 17.47 7.45
C GLN A 379 22.72 18.38 8.25
N LYS A 380 22.36 18.74 9.48
CA LYS A 380 23.21 19.54 10.36
C LYS A 380 24.46 18.76 10.77
N HIS A 381 24.34 17.48 11.12
CA HIS A 381 25.47 16.63 11.48
C HIS A 381 26.42 16.43 10.29
N TYR A 382 25.87 16.16 9.11
CA TYR A 382 26.61 15.97 7.85
C TYR A 382 27.44 17.21 7.46
N LYS A 383 26.91 18.42 7.68
CA LYS A 383 27.63 19.68 7.40
C LYS A 383 28.61 20.09 8.51
N SER A 384 28.65 19.39 9.64
CA SER A 384 29.50 19.77 10.76
C SER A 384 30.96 19.47 10.42
N TRP A 385 31.73 20.52 10.16
CA TRP A 385 33.16 20.46 9.78
C TRP A 385 34.04 19.68 10.76
N SER A 386 33.65 19.64 12.03
CA SER A 386 34.32 18.91 13.09
C SER A 386 34.21 17.38 12.98
N ASN A 387 33.28 16.87 12.16
CA ASN A 387 33.07 15.42 11.95
C ASN A 387 33.85 14.90 10.72
N THR A 388 34.17 15.76 9.75
CA THR A 388 34.93 15.43 8.53
C THR A 388 36.44 15.27 8.77
N LEU A 389 36.95 15.70 9.94
CA LEU A 389 38.38 15.64 10.28
C LEU A 389 38.82 14.30 10.89
N ILE A 390 37.88 13.38 11.14
CA ILE A 390 38.11 12.11 11.86
C ILE A 390 37.91 10.88 10.94
N SER A 391 37.25 11.05 9.78
CA SER A 391 37.17 10.04 8.70
C SER A 391 38.45 10.03 7.88
#